data_AF-A0A7V9S1J5-F1
#
_entry.id   AF-A0A7V9S1J5-F1
#
_cell.length_a   1.000
_cell.length_b   1.000
_cell.length_c   1.000
_cell.angle_alpha   90.00
_cell.angle_beta   90.00
_cell.angle_gamma   90.00
#
_symmetry.space_group_name_H-M   'P 1'
#
loop_
_entity.id
_entity.type
_entity.pdbx_description
1 polymer ?
#
loop_
_entity_poly.entity_id
_entity_poly.type
_entity_poly.pdbx_seq_one_letter_code
_entity_poly.pdbx_strand_id
1 'polypeptide(L)'
;MIPITVHTHISAPREEIYDYLADLAGRVAFADHYQEQYHLTSPRSSGEGAGARFRLKGRWAEIVIVEAIRPRLISEQGGLGRLGATRLYSEYELTRAAEGQTRVELTTGTDTRGRLGSLREGLRWRRWYRRQSKVALERLRKVFEERPEGTLARTSVAGFEASKAPRFGVSPRYR
;
A
#
# COMPACT_ATOMS: atom_id res chain seq x y z
N MET A 1 18.93 -7.85 -4.25
CA MET A 1 19.17 -6.39 -4.44
C MET A 1 19.18 -5.71 -3.07
N ILE A 2 19.86 -4.58 -2.87
CA ILE A 2 19.85 -3.86 -1.58
C ILE A 2 18.51 -3.12 -1.40
N PRO A 3 17.74 -3.36 -0.32
CA PRO A 3 16.51 -2.62 -0.03
C PRO A 3 16.74 -1.11 0.08
N ILE A 4 15.64 -0.36 0.09
CA ILE A 4 15.62 1.03 0.53
C ILE A 4 14.70 1.15 1.73
N THR A 5 15.17 1.89 2.74
CA THR A 5 14.38 2.22 3.92
C THR A 5 14.18 3.73 3.96
N VAL A 6 12.95 4.16 4.25
CA VAL A 6 12.57 5.54 4.53
C VAL A 6 11.71 5.55 5.78
N HIS A 7 11.64 6.68 6.48
CA HIS A 7 10.81 6.79 7.67
C HIS A 7 10.24 8.20 7.80
N THR A 8 9.20 8.33 8.62
CA THR A 8 8.70 9.61 9.13
C THR A 8 8.18 9.43 10.56
N HIS A 9 7.88 10.54 11.24
CA HIS A 9 7.20 10.54 12.54
C HIS A 9 5.81 11.13 12.35
N ILE A 10 4.81 10.47 12.91
CA ILE A 10 3.40 10.87 12.81
C ILE A 10 2.86 11.07 14.21
N SER A 11 2.21 12.20 14.43
CA SER A 11 1.57 12.57 15.70
C SER A 11 0.21 11.87 15.85
N ALA A 12 0.23 10.53 15.89
CA ALA A 12 -0.94 9.70 16.14
C ALA A 12 -0.54 8.38 16.85
N PRO A 13 -1.49 7.73 17.56
CA PRO A 13 -1.30 6.41 18.12
C PRO A 13 -0.91 5.40 17.04
N ARG A 14 0.00 4.50 17.41
CA ARG A 14 0.52 3.44 16.55
C ARG A 14 -0.60 2.55 16.02
N GLU A 15 -1.57 2.27 16.86
CA GLU A 15 -2.74 1.44 16.58
C GLU A 15 -3.58 2.04 15.44
N GLU A 16 -3.82 3.36 15.45
CA GLU A 16 -4.59 4.04 14.40
C GLU A 16 -3.84 4.05 13.07
N ILE A 17 -2.54 4.34 13.10
CA ILE A 17 -1.70 4.33 11.90
C ILE A 17 -1.62 2.91 11.32
N TYR A 18 -1.46 1.91 12.20
CA TYR A 18 -1.46 0.51 11.80
C TYR A 18 -2.76 0.12 11.11
N ASP A 19 -3.90 0.40 11.74
CA ASP A 19 -5.22 0.02 11.23
C ASP A 19 -5.49 0.69 9.87
N TYR A 20 -4.99 1.92 9.68
CA TYR A 20 -5.05 2.62 8.40
C TYR A 20 -4.15 2.00 7.32
N LEU A 21 -2.89 1.68 7.65
CA LEU A 21 -1.94 1.07 6.71
C LEU A 21 -2.33 -0.35 6.32
N ALA A 22 -2.87 -1.11 7.28
CA ALA A 22 -3.31 -2.48 7.08
C ALA A 22 -4.58 -2.57 6.21
N ASP A 23 -5.25 -1.45 5.93
CA ASP A 23 -6.39 -1.34 5.02
C ASP A 23 -5.98 -0.77 3.66
N LEU A 24 -5.83 -1.66 2.67
CA LEU A 24 -5.41 -1.30 1.33
C LEU A 24 -6.39 -0.39 0.61
N ALA A 25 -7.65 -0.32 1.05
CA ALA A 25 -8.61 0.61 0.46
C ALA A 25 -8.18 2.07 0.64
N GLY A 26 -7.54 2.42 1.77
CA GLY A 26 -7.10 3.78 2.09
C GLY A 26 -5.78 4.21 1.42
N ARG A 27 -5.10 3.30 0.71
CA ARG A 27 -3.80 3.54 0.09
C ARG A 27 -3.80 4.73 -0.87
N VAL A 28 -4.90 4.87 -1.62
CA VAL A 28 -5.05 5.92 -2.64
C VAL A 28 -4.97 7.33 -2.05
N ALA A 29 -5.27 7.52 -0.77
CA ALA A 29 -5.17 8.83 -0.13
C ALA A 29 -3.73 9.35 0.00
N PHE A 30 -2.72 8.47 -0.07
CA PHE A 30 -1.32 8.87 0.14
C PHE A 30 -0.35 8.33 -0.92
N ALA A 31 -0.75 7.42 -1.79
CA ALA A 31 0.12 6.79 -2.80
C ALA A 31 -0.31 7.01 -4.26
N ASP A 32 -1.42 7.71 -4.51
CA ASP A 32 -1.97 8.00 -5.85
C ASP A 32 -1.01 8.74 -6.78
N HIS A 33 -0.05 9.51 -6.26
CA HIS A 33 0.95 10.24 -7.07
C HIS A 33 1.91 9.33 -7.85
N TYR A 34 1.97 8.04 -7.53
CA TYR A 34 2.84 7.09 -8.22
C TYR A 34 2.25 5.68 -8.39
N GLN A 35 1.13 5.37 -7.70
CA GLN A 35 0.35 4.16 -7.88
C GLN A 35 -0.93 4.50 -8.66
N GLU A 36 -0.84 4.41 -9.98
CA GLU A 36 -1.94 4.74 -10.90
C GLU A 36 -2.94 3.58 -11.00
N GLN A 37 -4.20 3.85 -11.36
CA GLN A 37 -5.22 2.81 -11.62
C GLN A 37 -5.37 1.78 -10.48
N TYR A 38 -5.27 2.26 -9.24
CA TYR A 38 -5.28 1.43 -8.03
C TYR A 38 -6.67 0.86 -7.72
N HIS A 39 -6.75 -0.45 -7.57
CA HIS A 39 -7.98 -1.16 -7.19
C HIS A 39 -7.66 -2.38 -6.32
N LEU A 40 -8.62 -2.79 -5.50
CA LEU A 40 -8.51 -4.01 -4.71
C LEU A 40 -8.67 -5.24 -5.60
N THR A 41 -7.92 -6.31 -5.30
CA THR A 41 -8.07 -7.63 -5.95
C THR A 41 -8.97 -8.57 -5.16
N SER A 42 -9.31 -8.23 -3.92
CA SER A 42 -10.18 -8.98 -3.03
C SER A 42 -11.17 -8.06 -2.31
N PRO A 43 -12.41 -8.51 -2.03
CA PRO A 43 -13.35 -7.76 -1.17
C PRO A 43 -12.80 -7.50 0.23
N ARG A 44 -11.89 -8.35 0.72
CA ARG A 44 -11.15 -8.11 1.95
C ARG A 44 -10.06 -7.08 1.67
N SER A 45 -10.28 -5.86 2.15
CA SER A 45 -9.34 -4.75 1.98
C SER A 45 -8.26 -4.70 3.05
N SER A 46 -8.43 -5.39 4.18
CA SER A 46 -7.52 -5.31 5.32
C SER A 46 -7.03 -6.65 5.87
N GLY A 47 -5.86 -6.60 6.51
CA GLY A 47 -5.21 -7.76 7.14
C GLY A 47 -4.62 -8.76 6.14
N GLU A 48 -4.17 -9.90 6.64
CA GLU A 48 -3.53 -10.93 5.82
C GLU A 48 -4.45 -11.43 4.69
N GLY A 49 -3.86 -11.55 3.50
CA GLY A 49 -4.55 -11.90 2.26
C GLY A 49 -5.29 -10.74 1.58
N ALA A 50 -5.31 -9.53 2.17
CA ALA A 50 -5.79 -8.35 1.46
C ALA A 50 -4.84 -8.00 0.31
N GLY A 51 -5.40 -7.77 -0.88
CA GLY A 51 -4.63 -7.59 -2.11
C GLY A 51 -5.07 -6.39 -2.92
N ALA A 52 -4.12 -5.82 -3.66
CA ALA A 52 -4.35 -4.68 -4.52
C ALA A 52 -3.50 -4.74 -5.79
N ARG A 53 -4.01 -4.12 -6.84
CA ARG A 53 -3.37 -4.03 -8.15
C ARG A 53 -3.38 -2.60 -8.65
N PHE A 54 -2.26 -2.18 -9.23
CA PHE A 54 -2.03 -0.81 -9.67
C PHE A 54 -0.98 -0.76 -10.79
N ARG A 55 -0.88 0.39 -11.45
CA ARG A 55 0.18 0.71 -12.40
C ARG A 55 1.28 1.49 -11.71
N LEU A 56 2.51 1.04 -11.94
CA LEU A 56 3.73 1.62 -11.40
C LEU A 56 4.71 1.82 -12.55
N LYS A 57 5.00 3.08 -12.90
CA LYS A 57 5.78 3.44 -14.11
C LYS A 57 5.32 2.72 -15.37
N GLY A 58 4.01 2.70 -15.60
CA GLY A 58 3.42 2.07 -16.78
C GLY A 58 3.44 0.53 -16.80
N ARG A 59 3.88 -0.13 -15.72
CA ARG A 59 3.83 -1.59 -15.58
C ARG A 59 2.81 -1.97 -14.51
N TRP A 60 2.07 -3.04 -14.73
CA TRP A 60 1.17 -3.59 -13.72
C TRP A 60 1.96 -4.17 -12.54
N ALA A 61 1.53 -3.82 -11.34
CA ALA A 61 1.99 -4.38 -10.08
C ALA A 61 0.80 -4.96 -9.32
N GLU A 62 1.04 -6.05 -8.62
CA GLU A 62 0.09 -6.65 -7.68
C GLU A 62 0.82 -6.90 -6.37
N ILE A 63 0.15 -6.61 -5.26
CA ILE A 63 0.64 -6.83 -3.91
C ILE A 63 -0.43 -7.50 -3.06
N VAL A 64 0.01 -8.24 -2.05
CA VAL A 64 -0.81 -8.85 -1.02
C VAL A 64 -0.14 -8.65 0.33
N ILE A 65 -0.93 -8.39 1.38
CA ILE A 65 -0.44 -8.45 2.75
C ILE A 65 -0.22 -9.93 3.08
N VAL A 66 1.03 -10.30 3.34
CA VAL A 66 1.42 -11.66 3.69
C VAL A 66 1.51 -11.88 5.21
N GLU A 67 1.72 -10.80 5.96
CA GLU A 67 1.85 -10.85 7.42
C GLU A 67 1.36 -9.53 8.01
N ALA A 68 0.54 -9.59 9.06
CA ALA A 68 -0.02 -8.42 9.71
C ALA A 68 -0.04 -8.60 11.24
N ILE A 69 1.00 -8.10 11.93
CA ILE A 69 1.12 -8.16 13.38
C ILE A 69 0.75 -6.80 13.99
N ARG A 70 -0.49 -6.68 14.46
CA ARG A 70 -0.96 -5.45 15.10
C ARG A 70 -0.23 -5.21 16.44
N PRO A 71 0.23 -3.98 16.74
CA PRO A 71 0.20 -2.78 15.90
C PRO A 71 1.60 -2.42 15.34
N ARG A 72 2.46 -3.42 15.09
CA ARG A 72 3.90 -3.23 14.85
C ARG A 72 4.32 -3.44 13.40
N LEU A 73 3.79 -4.46 12.72
CA LEU A 73 4.36 -4.96 11.47
C LEU A 73 3.30 -5.23 10.42
N ILE A 74 3.54 -4.75 9.20
CA ILE A 74 2.77 -5.13 8.01
C ILE A 74 3.79 -5.50 6.93
N SER A 75 3.75 -6.74 6.46
CA SER A 75 4.59 -7.21 5.36
C SER A 75 3.74 -7.47 4.14
N GLU A 76 4.19 -6.91 3.01
CA GLU A 76 3.55 -7.01 1.71
C GLU A 76 4.49 -7.68 0.73
N GLN A 77 3.96 -8.59 -0.07
CA GLN A 77 4.70 -9.20 -1.18
C GLN A 77 3.92 -9.07 -2.47
N GLY A 78 4.62 -9.08 -3.59
CA GLY A 78 3.98 -8.85 -4.87
C GLY A 78 4.87 -9.11 -6.07
N GLY A 79 4.34 -8.72 -7.23
CA GLY A 79 5.01 -8.84 -8.52
C GLY A 79 4.82 -7.59 -9.37
N LEU A 80 5.83 -7.26 -10.17
CA LEU A 80 5.82 -6.17 -11.16
C LEU A 80 6.06 -6.74 -12.56
N GLY A 81 5.28 -6.26 -13.53
CA GLY A 81 5.37 -6.63 -14.93
C GLY A 81 4.55 -7.85 -15.31
N ARG A 82 4.74 -8.34 -16.54
CA ARG A 82 4.03 -9.51 -17.07
C ARG A 82 4.31 -10.73 -16.18
N LEU A 83 3.24 -11.34 -15.65
CA LEU A 83 3.29 -12.51 -14.77
C LEU A 83 4.13 -12.32 -13.48
N GLY A 84 4.31 -11.08 -13.00
CA GLY A 84 5.07 -10.83 -11.77
C GLY A 84 6.57 -11.12 -11.90
N ALA A 85 7.15 -10.90 -13.08
CA ALA A 85 8.55 -11.19 -13.39
C ALA A 85 9.57 -10.58 -12.39
N THR A 86 9.25 -9.45 -11.77
CA THR A 86 10.04 -8.84 -10.70
C THR A 86 9.26 -8.95 -9.39
N ARG A 87 9.79 -9.65 -8.39
CA ARG A 87 9.18 -9.70 -7.05
C ARG A 87 9.30 -8.35 -6.38
N LEU A 88 8.22 -7.88 -5.78
CA LEU A 88 8.18 -6.72 -4.91
C LEU A 88 8.02 -7.21 -3.47
N TYR A 89 8.66 -6.52 -2.54
CA TYR A 89 8.36 -6.67 -1.12
C TYR A 89 8.40 -5.30 -0.46
N SER A 90 7.48 -5.08 0.47
CA SER A 90 7.39 -3.84 1.25
C SER A 90 7.05 -4.21 2.69
N GLU A 91 7.71 -3.57 3.63
CA GLU A 91 7.53 -3.82 5.06
C GLU A 91 7.36 -2.49 5.78
N TYR A 92 6.28 -2.39 6.55
CA TYR A 92 6.01 -1.27 7.43
C TYR A 92 6.29 -1.70 8.87
N GLU A 93 7.24 -1.03 9.51
CA GLU A 93 7.51 -1.17 10.93
C GLU A 93 7.06 0.09 11.67
N LEU A 94 6.23 -0.09 12.71
CA LEU A 94 5.71 0.97 13.55
C LEU A 94 6.29 0.85 14.96
N THR A 95 7.05 1.87 15.35
CA THR A 95 7.68 1.94 16.67
C THR A 95 7.21 3.19 17.41
N ARG A 96 7.08 3.09 18.74
CA ARG A 96 6.74 4.26 19.57
C ARG A 96 7.97 5.18 19.62
N ALA A 97 7.80 6.45 19.26
CA ALA A 97 8.87 7.45 19.31
C ALA A 97 8.78 8.32 20.56
N ALA A 98 7.56 8.78 20.89
CA ALA A 98 7.24 9.53 22.10
C ALA A 98 5.78 9.27 22.49
N GLU A 99 5.27 9.96 23.51
CA GLU A 99 3.84 9.94 23.82
C GLU A 99 3.04 10.57 22.66
N GLY A 100 2.02 9.86 22.17
CA GLY A 100 1.21 10.29 21.03
C GLY A 100 1.95 10.34 19.68
N GLN A 101 3.20 9.88 19.60
CA GLN A 101 4.00 9.92 18.37
C GLN A 101 4.55 8.55 17.98
N THR A 102 4.35 8.20 16.71
CA THR A 102 4.78 6.93 16.12
C THR A 102 5.79 7.18 15.02
N ARG A 103 6.90 6.44 15.05
CA ARG A 103 7.84 6.33 13.94
C ARG A 103 7.34 5.24 13.00
N VAL A 104 7.07 5.62 11.75
CA VAL A 104 6.70 4.70 10.68
C VAL A 104 7.89 4.54 9.77
N GLU A 105 8.40 3.31 9.66
CA GLU A 105 9.49 2.94 8.77
C GLU A 105 8.94 2.07 7.64
N LEU A 106 9.29 2.41 6.40
CA LEU A 106 8.94 1.66 5.21
C LEU A 106 10.22 1.17 4.54
N THR A 107 10.39 -0.14 4.54
CA THR A 107 11.42 -0.84 3.77
C THR A 107 10.79 -1.38 2.49
N THR A 108 11.40 -1.13 1.35
CA THR A 108 10.93 -1.70 0.07
C THR A 108 12.10 -2.18 -0.76
N GLY A 109 11.90 -3.29 -1.44
CA GLY A 109 12.85 -3.81 -2.40
C GLY A 109 12.19 -4.59 -3.51
N THR A 110 13.04 -4.98 -4.45
CA THR A 110 12.67 -5.81 -5.59
C THR A 110 13.68 -6.91 -5.75
N ASP A 111 13.21 -8.11 -6.06
CA ASP A 111 14.06 -9.22 -6.44
C ASP A 111 13.71 -9.66 -7.87
N THR A 112 14.67 -9.56 -8.77
CA THR A 112 14.49 -9.95 -10.18
C THR A 112 15.03 -11.37 -10.33
N ARG A 113 14.19 -12.29 -10.81
CA ARG A 113 14.65 -13.63 -11.22
C ARG A 113 15.44 -13.51 -12.53
N GLY A 114 16.74 -13.25 -12.43
CA GLY A 114 17.65 -13.17 -13.58
C GLY A 114 18.97 -12.49 -13.20
N ARG A 115 20.10 -13.16 -13.49
CA ARG A 115 21.45 -12.59 -13.33
C ARG A 115 21.60 -11.42 -14.30
N LEU A 116 21.95 -10.24 -13.79
CA LEU A 116 22.16 -8.97 -14.53
C LEU A 116 20.91 -8.22 -15.00
N GLY A 117 20.09 -7.74 -14.05
CA GLY A 117 19.49 -6.42 -14.25
C GLY A 117 20.59 -5.36 -14.21
N SER A 118 20.62 -4.45 -15.19
CA SER A 118 21.54 -3.30 -15.23
C SER A 118 21.61 -2.63 -13.86
N LEU A 119 22.78 -2.70 -13.20
CA LEU A 119 23.02 -2.08 -11.88
C LEU A 119 22.64 -0.59 -11.87
N ARG A 120 22.80 0.09 -13.01
CA ARG A 120 22.42 1.49 -13.22
C ARG A 120 20.91 1.68 -13.26
N GLU A 121 20.18 0.79 -13.93
CA GLU A 121 18.72 0.82 -13.98
C GLU A 121 18.12 0.54 -12.60
N GLY A 122 18.68 -0.44 -11.88
CA GLY A 122 18.33 -0.71 -10.48
C GLY A 122 18.59 0.48 -9.56
N LEU A 123 19.70 1.21 -9.73
CA LEU A 123 19.98 2.41 -8.91
C LEU A 123 19.03 3.57 -9.22
N ARG A 124 18.72 3.81 -10.50
CA ARG A 124 17.73 4.84 -10.90
C ARG A 124 16.35 4.50 -10.35
N TRP A 125 15.94 3.24 -10.43
CA TRP A 125 14.71 2.73 -9.84
C TRP A 125 14.67 2.98 -8.33
N ARG A 126 15.71 2.56 -7.60
CA ARG A 126 15.81 2.74 -6.14
C ARG A 126 15.73 4.20 -5.72
N ARG A 127 16.45 5.10 -6.41
CA ARG A 127 16.40 6.55 -6.12
C ARG A 127 15.01 7.12 -6.36
N TRP A 128 14.36 6.72 -7.46
CA TRP A 128 13.00 7.14 -7.75
C TRP A 128 12.01 6.61 -6.70
N TYR A 129 12.03 5.30 -6.40
CA TYR A 129 11.11 4.68 -5.45
C TYR A 129 11.28 5.24 -4.05
N ARG A 130 12.54 5.50 -3.62
CA ARG A 130 12.84 6.21 -2.36
C ARG A 130 12.19 7.58 -2.31
N ARG A 131 12.25 8.36 -3.39
CA ARG A 131 11.59 9.68 -3.45
C ARG A 131 10.08 9.55 -3.34
N GLN A 132 9.47 8.63 -4.08
CA GLN A 132 8.02 8.42 -4.01
C GLN A 132 7.56 7.94 -2.64
N SER A 133 8.31 7.03 -2.02
CA SER A 133 8.02 6.51 -0.68
C SER A 133 8.10 7.60 0.39
N LYS A 134 9.07 8.52 0.29
CA LYS A 134 9.14 9.69 1.18
C LYS A 134 7.91 10.57 1.04
N VAL A 135 7.52 10.91 -0.20
CA VAL A 135 6.31 11.72 -0.45
C VAL A 135 5.06 11.00 0.08
N ALA A 136 4.98 9.68 -0.08
CA ALA A 136 3.87 8.88 0.42
C ALA A 136 3.77 8.92 1.96
N LEU A 137 4.89 8.77 2.67
CA LEU A 137 4.91 8.87 4.13
C LEU A 137 4.59 10.29 4.63
N GLU A 138 5.03 11.32 3.93
CA GLU A 138 4.65 12.71 4.26
C GLU A 138 3.15 12.96 4.03
N ARG A 139 2.57 12.40 2.95
CA ARG A 139 1.11 12.46 2.73
C ARG A 139 0.35 11.68 3.80
N LEU A 140 0.83 10.51 4.19
CA LEU A 140 0.26 9.73 5.30
C LEU A 140 0.29 10.55 6.60
N ARG A 141 1.41 11.22 6.90
CA ARG A 141 1.50 12.11 8.06
C ARG A 141 0.42 13.20 8.03
N LYS A 142 0.22 13.85 6.88
CA LYS A 142 -0.83 14.88 6.71
C LYS A 142 -2.24 14.33 6.94
N VAL A 143 -2.54 13.10 6.53
CA VAL A 143 -3.84 12.46 6.79
C VAL A 143 -4.18 12.45 8.28
N PHE A 144 -3.19 12.18 9.14
CA PHE A 144 -3.36 12.14 10.59
C PHE A 144 -3.27 13.50 11.27
N GLU A 145 -2.37 14.36 10.83
CA GLU A 145 -2.08 15.65 11.50
C GLU A 145 -3.01 16.78 11.06
N GLU A 146 -3.35 16.85 9.77
CA GLU A 146 -4.22 17.91 9.22
C GLU A 146 -5.70 17.50 9.25
N ARG A 147 -6.00 16.20 9.40
CA ARG A 147 -7.35 15.60 9.38
C ARG A 147 -8.27 16.28 8.36
N PRO A 148 -8.05 16.05 7.04
CA PRO A 148 -8.74 16.75 5.97
C PRO A 148 -10.26 16.77 6.20
N GLU A 149 -10.89 17.92 6.03
CA GLU A 149 -12.36 18.03 6.09
C GLU A 149 -12.97 17.23 4.92
N GLY A 150 -13.53 16.05 5.22
CA GLY A 150 -14.21 15.18 4.25
C GLY A 150 -13.87 13.70 4.39
N THR A 151 -14.47 12.87 3.54
CA THR A 151 -14.13 11.43 3.49
C THR A 151 -12.83 11.25 2.70
N LEU A 152 -11.82 10.64 3.31
CA LEU A 152 -10.56 10.30 2.62
C LEU A 152 -10.83 9.42 1.41
N ALA A 153 -10.02 9.60 0.36
CA ALA A 153 -10.11 8.77 -0.84
C ALA A 153 -9.93 7.29 -0.48
N ARG A 154 -10.90 6.46 -0.85
CA ARG A 154 -10.89 5.01 -0.65
C ARG A 154 -11.21 4.32 -1.96
N THR A 155 -10.47 3.26 -2.29
CA THR A 155 -10.75 2.44 -3.46
C THR A 155 -11.68 1.27 -3.12
N SER A 156 -12.30 0.71 -4.15
CA SER A 156 -13.13 -0.51 -4.08
C SER A 156 -12.57 -1.56 -5.03
N VAL A 157 -13.11 -2.79 -4.99
CA VAL A 157 -12.72 -3.84 -5.94
C VAL A 157 -13.14 -3.41 -7.35
N ALA A 158 -12.31 -3.68 -8.36
CA ALA A 158 -12.64 -3.36 -9.74
C ALA A 158 -13.99 -3.98 -10.15
N GLY A 159 -14.97 -3.14 -10.47
CA GLY A 159 -16.33 -3.55 -10.82
C GLY A 159 -17.28 -3.79 -9.63
N PHE A 160 -16.85 -3.56 -8.39
CA PHE A 160 -17.68 -3.71 -7.19
C PHE A 160 -17.91 -2.36 -6.51
N GLU A 161 -19.02 -1.72 -6.85
CA GLU A 161 -19.56 -0.64 -6.02
C GLU A 161 -20.22 -1.27 -4.79
N ALA A 162 -19.74 -0.99 -3.58
CA ALA A 162 -20.36 -1.50 -2.36
C ALA A 162 -21.84 -1.05 -2.22
N SER A 163 -22.17 0.11 -2.80
CA SER A 163 -23.55 0.63 -2.95
C SER A 163 -24.44 -0.21 -3.87
N LYS A 164 -23.84 -0.96 -4.81
CA LYS A 164 -24.50 -1.81 -5.81
C LYS A 164 -24.29 -3.30 -5.56
N ALA A 165 -23.65 -3.66 -4.44
CA ALA A 165 -23.49 -5.05 -4.05
C ALA A 165 -24.89 -5.69 -3.89
N PRO A 166 -25.10 -6.93 -4.38
CA PRO A 166 -26.33 -7.66 -4.08
C PRO A 166 -26.47 -7.76 -2.56
N ARG A 167 -27.49 -7.10 -2.00
CA ARG A 167 -27.89 -7.39 -0.62
C ARG A 167 -28.37 -8.83 -0.63
N PHE A 168 -27.62 -9.72 0.01
CA PHE A 168 -28.04 -11.11 0.21
C PHE A 168 -29.47 -11.09 0.78
N GLY A 169 -30.43 -11.65 0.05
CA GLY A 169 -31.85 -11.73 0.44
C GLY A 169 -32.87 -11.07 -0.49
N VAL A 170 -32.47 -10.38 -1.57
CA VAL A 170 -33.43 -9.84 -2.55
C VAL A 170 -33.18 -10.45 -3.92
N SER A 171 -33.86 -11.56 -4.23
CA SER A 171 -33.97 -12.05 -5.61
C SER A 171 -34.78 -11.03 -6.43
N PRO A 172 -34.26 -10.53 -7.57
CA PRO A 172 -35.10 -9.81 -8.50
C PRO A 172 -36.07 -10.82 -9.11
N ARG A 173 -37.36 -10.67 -8.78
CA ARG A 173 -38.41 -11.38 -9.51
C ARG A 173 -38.31 -10.98 -10.97
N TYR A 174 -37.98 -11.94 -11.83
CA TYR A 174 -38.14 -11.80 -13.26
C TYR A 174 -39.62 -11.49 -13.55
N ARG A 175 -39.86 -10.42 -14.30
CA ARG A 175 -41.16 -10.11 -14.89
C ARG A 175 -40.97 -9.96 -16.38
#